data_AF-A0AAD7A8K8-F1
#
_entry.id   AF-A0AAD7A8K8-F1
#
_cell.length_a   1.000
_cell.length_b   1.000
_cell.length_c   1.000
_cell.angle_alpha   90.00
_cell.angle_beta   90.00
_cell.angle_gamma   90.00
#
_symmetry.space_group_name_H-M   'P 1'
#
loop_
_entity.id
_entity.type
_entity.pdbx_description
1 polymer ?
#
loop_
_entity_poly.entity_id
_entity_poly.type
_entity_poly.pdbx_seq_one_letter_code
_entity_poly.pdbx_strand_id
1 'polypeptide(L)'
;MAKSVWNAKIQLCWWHLKRAVRACLDKAKLSTTPYNACCVNGEFKFINVEFWPFRRPDPKEYKGGVLDANNSEAHQATLCPDPLRIRLPAPRLATELEAVTDAHHSRLQENNTTAAAEESDRSEDESEGHRVFCPASLRGPIIALMENHFTAHPLIPGYCHPSPAGIQEWAVKEMYEFCVSNNLPEVWAYLWENWYRCGRWELWAQAEHPEIPRLKTTMMVESHWRHIKEDFLHHFHKPHLDLLVWILVVTLVPRYYWCLNVMLVDIGRYRKLPSW
;
A
#
# COMPACT_ATOMS: atom_id res chain seq x y z
N MET A 1 8.55 9.43 21.56
CA MET A 1 9.44 9.10 22.70
C MET A 1 10.80 8.53 22.25
N ALA A 2 10.88 7.57 21.31
CA ALA A 2 12.20 7.07 20.86
C ALA A 2 13.06 8.14 20.14
N LYS A 3 12.46 8.93 19.22
CA LYS A 3 13.14 10.03 18.51
C LYS A 3 13.62 11.18 19.42
N SER A 4 13.02 11.35 20.61
CA SER A 4 13.42 12.41 21.55
C SER A 4 14.60 12.03 22.43
N VAL A 5 14.95 10.74 22.49
CA VAL A 5 16.05 10.21 23.33
C VAL A 5 17.28 9.89 22.49
N TRP A 6 17.09 9.42 21.24
CA TRP A 6 18.18 9.05 20.36
C TRP A 6 18.10 9.86 19.07
N ASN A 7 19.14 10.63 18.76
CA ASN A 7 19.32 11.26 17.44
C ASN A 7 19.78 10.19 16.43
N ALA A 8 18.91 9.21 16.19
CA ALA A 8 19.19 8.07 15.33
C ALA A 8 18.09 7.93 14.27
N LYS A 9 18.50 7.66 13.03
CA LYS A 9 17.56 7.39 11.94
C LYS A 9 16.79 6.10 12.24
N ILE A 10 15.49 6.21 12.46
CA ILE A 10 14.58 5.07 12.52
C ILE A 10 14.09 4.83 11.09
N GLN A 11 14.70 3.87 10.41
CA GLN A 11 14.36 3.46 9.03
C GLN A 11 13.94 2.00 9.03
N LEU A 12 12.86 1.68 8.32
CA LEU A 12 12.44 0.30 8.05
C LEU A 12 13.55 -0.44 7.28
N CYS A 13 13.90 -1.65 7.69
CA CYS A 13 14.80 -2.47 6.87
C CYS A 13 14.09 -2.95 5.59
N TRP A 14 14.90 -3.19 4.57
CA TRP A 14 14.41 -3.66 3.26
C TRP A 14 13.56 -4.92 3.37
N TRP A 15 13.96 -5.88 4.21
CA TRP A 15 13.19 -7.11 4.40
C TRP A 15 11.75 -6.86 4.84
N HIS A 16 11.55 -5.94 5.80
CA HIS A 16 10.21 -5.58 6.27
C HIS A 16 9.39 -4.87 5.19
N LEU A 17 10.00 -3.91 4.50
CA LEU A 17 9.36 -3.20 3.39
C LEU A 17 8.92 -4.18 2.30
N LYS A 18 9.86 -5.00 1.81
CA LYS A 18 9.64 -6.03 0.80
C LYS A 18 8.56 -7.02 1.21
N ARG A 19 8.56 -7.47 2.48
CA ARG A 19 7.53 -8.37 3.01
C ARG A 19 6.15 -7.71 3.04
N ALA A 20 6.06 -6.45 3.49
CA ALA A 20 4.81 -5.71 3.55
C ALA A 20 4.21 -5.49 2.15
N VAL A 21 5.04 -5.09 1.19
CA VAL A 21 4.63 -4.88 -0.20
C VAL A 21 4.22 -6.19 -0.86
N ARG A 22 5.01 -7.27 -0.75
CA ARG A 22 4.65 -8.61 -1.27
C ARG A 22 3.31 -9.09 -0.73
N ALA A 23 3.15 -9.07 0.59
CA ALA A 23 1.92 -9.50 1.22
C ALA A 23 0.69 -8.68 0.80
N CYS A 24 0.88 -7.43 0.36
CA CYS A 24 -0.20 -6.63 -0.20
C CYS A 24 -0.46 -6.96 -1.67
N LEU A 25 0.58 -7.05 -2.50
CA LEU A 25 0.46 -7.38 -3.92
C LEU A 25 -0.11 -8.79 -4.16
N ASP A 26 0.09 -9.70 -3.20
CA ASP A 26 -0.49 -11.05 -3.22
C ASP A 26 -1.97 -11.08 -2.81
N LYS A 27 -2.48 -10.02 -2.14
CA LYS A 27 -3.89 -9.91 -1.76
C LYS A 27 -4.70 -9.24 -2.86
N ALA A 28 -5.97 -9.64 -2.99
CA ALA A 28 -6.90 -9.03 -3.95
C ALA A 28 -7.57 -7.74 -3.45
N LYS A 29 -7.46 -7.41 -2.14
CA LYS A 29 -8.15 -6.29 -1.51
C LYS A 29 -7.24 -5.07 -1.32
N LEU A 30 -7.76 -3.88 -1.65
CA LEU A 30 -7.12 -2.60 -1.35
C LEU A 30 -7.24 -2.28 0.13
N SER A 31 -6.14 -2.52 0.84
CA SER A 31 -5.93 -2.10 2.22
C SER A 31 -5.25 -0.74 2.19
N THR A 32 -5.97 0.33 1.85
CA THR A 32 -5.37 1.67 1.70
C THR A 32 -6.20 2.75 2.36
N THR A 33 -5.52 3.83 2.72
CA THR A 33 -6.13 5.13 2.95
C THR A 33 -6.82 5.61 1.65
N PRO A 34 -7.83 6.49 1.75
CA PRO A 34 -8.47 7.07 0.57
C PRO A 34 -7.45 7.85 -0.27
N TYR A 35 -7.23 7.39 -1.50
CA TYR A 35 -6.36 8.06 -2.48
C TYR A 35 -7.05 9.33 -3.00
N ASN A 36 -6.38 10.47 -2.89
CA ASN A 36 -6.88 11.75 -3.41
C ASN A 36 -5.95 12.26 -4.53
N ALA A 37 -6.37 12.03 -5.78
CA ALA A 37 -5.58 12.39 -6.97
C ALA A 37 -5.25 13.89 -7.06
N CYS A 38 -6.13 14.76 -6.54
CA CYS A 38 -5.89 16.21 -6.51
C CYS A 38 -4.78 16.59 -5.53
N CYS A 39 -4.74 15.96 -4.35
CA CYS A 39 -3.65 16.16 -3.38
C CYS A 39 -2.32 15.70 -3.97
N VAL A 40 -2.31 14.55 -4.65
CA VAL A 40 -1.12 13.98 -5.27
C VAL A 40 -0.59 14.89 -6.40
N ASN A 41 -1.47 15.38 -7.28
CA ASN A 41 -1.10 16.31 -8.35
C ASN A 41 -0.57 17.66 -7.81
N GLY A 42 -1.11 18.13 -6.67
CA GLY A 42 -0.61 19.32 -5.99
C GLY A 42 0.83 19.19 -5.51
N GLU A 43 1.25 17.98 -5.12
CA GLU A 43 2.63 17.67 -4.70
C GLU A 43 3.54 17.43 -5.91
N PHE A 44 3.11 16.62 -6.88
CA PHE A 44 3.85 16.33 -8.10
C PHE A 44 2.96 16.53 -9.34
N LYS A 45 3.23 17.61 -10.09
CA LYS A 45 2.40 18.05 -11.23
C LYS A 45 2.32 17.06 -12.39
N PHE A 46 3.25 16.12 -12.50
CA PHE A 46 3.26 15.12 -13.57
C PHE A 46 2.25 13.99 -13.36
N ILE A 47 1.61 13.91 -12.19
CA ILE A 47 0.64 12.86 -11.86
C ILE A 47 -0.73 13.24 -12.44
N ASN A 48 -1.31 12.37 -13.25
CA ASN A 48 -2.60 12.62 -13.88
C ASN A 48 -3.73 12.42 -12.86
N VAL A 49 -4.61 13.42 -12.73
CA VAL A 49 -5.79 13.39 -11.86
C VAL A 49 -6.80 12.33 -12.31
N GLU A 50 -6.82 12.00 -13.60
CA GLU A 50 -7.71 10.99 -14.18
C GLU A 50 -7.23 9.54 -13.93
N PHE A 51 -6.01 9.35 -13.42
CA PHE A 51 -5.49 8.03 -13.07
C PHE A 51 -5.90 7.66 -11.63
N TRP A 52 -7.16 7.24 -11.47
CA TRP A 52 -7.76 6.95 -10.17
C TRP A 52 -8.15 5.46 -10.02
N PRO A 53 -8.04 4.90 -8.81
CA PRO A 53 -8.39 3.50 -8.55
C PRO A 53 -9.91 3.30 -8.55
N PHE A 54 -10.41 2.32 -9.32
CA PHE A 54 -11.86 2.08 -9.42
C PHE A 54 -12.47 1.55 -8.12
N ARG A 55 -11.69 0.78 -7.36
CA ARG A 55 -12.14 0.17 -6.09
C ARG A 55 -12.01 1.15 -4.94
N ARG A 56 -13.06 1.21 -4.13
CA ARG A 56 -13.07 2.01 -2.90
C ARG A 56 -12.17 1.35 -1.82
N PRO A 57 -11.38 2.15 -1.09
CA PRO A 57 -10.64 1.65 0.06
C PRO A 57 -11.58 1.24 1.19
N ASP A 58 -11.19 0.21 1.97
CA ASP A 58 -11.90 -0.17 3.19
C ASP A 58 -11.48 0.75 4.36
N PRO A 59 -12.39 1.56 4.94
CA PRO A 59 -12.08 2.46 6.05
C PRO A 59 -11.54 1.73 7.29
N LYS A 60 -11.86 0.44 7.47
CA LYS A 60 -11.45 -0.36 8.63
C LYS A 60 -10.00 -0.84 8.55
N GLU A 61 -9.36 -0.76 7.39
CA GLU A 61 -7.98 -1.21 7.17
C GLU A 61 -6.97 -0.04 7.07
N TYR A 62 -7.35 1.16 7.51
CA TYR A 62 -6.50 2.34 7.54
C TYR A 62 -5.19 2.09 8.30
N LYS A 63 -4.05 2.10 7.60
CA LYS A 63 -2.72 1.83 8.18
C LYS A 63 -2.02 3.05 8.80
N GLY A 64 -2.78 4.08 9.15
CA GLY A 64 -2.27 5.28 9.81
C GLY A 64 -1.82 6.38 8.85
N GLY A 65 -1.42 7.52 9.42
CA GLY A 65 -1.06 8.75 8.75
C GLY A 65 -1.73 9.91 9.48
N VAL A 66 -1.13 11.10 9.52
CA VAL A 66 -1.89 12.29 9.89
C VAL A 66 -2.80 12.57 8.69
N LEU A 67 -4.11 12.49 8.88
CA LEU A 67 -5.03 13.08 7.91
C LEU A 67 -4.69 14.56 7.89
N ASP A 68 -4.31 15.11 6.73
CA ASP A 68 -4.16 16.55 6.61
C ASP A 68 -5.45 17.18 7.13
N ALA A 69 -5.34 18.16 8.04
CA ALA A 69 -6.51 18.80 8.66
C ALA A 69 -7.47 19.43 7.61
N ASN A 70 -7.00 19.60 6.37
CA ASN A 70 -7.79 20.06 5.23
C ASN A 70 -8.70 18.96 4.63
N ASN A 71 -8.60 17.71 5.07
CA ASN A 71 -9.39 16.60 4.53
C ASN A 71 -10.71 16.38 5.29
N SER A 72 -10.97 17.14 6.36
CA SER A 72 -12.25 17.08 7.10
C SER A 72 -13.32 18.00 6.55
N GLU A 73 -12.99 18.94 5.64
CA GLU A 73 -13.98 19.82 4.99
C GLU A 73 -14.37 19.35 3.56
N ALA A 74 -13.66 18.39 2.97
CA ALA A 74 -14.00 17.84 1.65
C ALA A 74 -15.06 16.70 1.69
N HIS A 75 -15.78 16.55 2.81
CA HIS A 75 -16.89 15.58 2.94
C HIS A 75 -18.26 16.16 2.56
N GLN A 76 -18.34 17.42 2.11
CA GLN A 76 -19.53 17.98 1.50
C GLN A 76 -19.14 18.90 0.33
N ALA A 77 -19.68 18.61 -0.87
CA ALA A 77 -19.43 19.28 -2.15
C ALA A 77 -18.01 19.05 -2.73
N THR A 78 -17.84 18.13 -3.67
CA THR A 78 -18.11 18.43 -5.08
C THR A 78 -18.49 17.14 -5.80
N LEU A 79 -19.80 16.92 -5.94
CA LEU A 79 -20.33 16.05 -6.98
C LEU A 79 -19.86 16.62 -8.33
N CYS A 80 -19.20 15.79 -9.13
CA CYS A 80 -19.14 16.04 -10.57
C CYS A 80 -20.60 16.22 -11.06
N PRO A 81 -20.92 17.24 -11.87
CA PRO A 81 -22.29 17.50 -12.28
C PRO A 81 -22.81 16.31 -13.09
N ASP A 82 -23.78 15.59 -12.54
CA ASP A 82 -24.56 14.59 -13.29
C ASP A 82 -25.13 15.24 -14.55
N PRO A 83 -25.00 14.63 -15.75
CA PRO A 83 -25.69 15.15 -16.92
C PRO A 83 -27.19 15.01 -16.70
N LEU A 84 -27.86 16.14 -16.45
CA LEU A 84 -29.30 16.25 -16.29
C LEU A 84 -30.02 15.65 -17.51
N ARG A 85 -30.57 14.44 -17.37
CA ARG A 85 -31.51 13.86 -18.34
C ARG A 85 -32.90 14.44 -18.11
N ILE A 86 -33.22 15.50 -18.84
CA ILE A 86 -34.58 16.04 -18.90
C ILE A 86 -35.45 15.06 -19.71
N ARG A 87 -36.40 14.37 -19.05
CA ARG A 87 -37.47 13.65 -19.75
C ARG A 87 -38.58 14.63 -20.12
N LEU A 88 -38.67 14.98 -21.40
CA LEU A 88 -39.83 15.69 -21.94
C LEU A 88 -40.99 14.70 -22.14
N PRO A 89 -42.19 14.95 -21.62
CA PRO A 89 -43.36 14.15 -21.97
C PRO A 89 -43.76 14.43 -23.42
N ALA A 90 -43.95 13.36 -24.21
CA ALA A 90 -44.46 13.50 -25.58
C ALA A 90 -45.90 14.06 -25.56
N PRO A 91 -46.27 14.97 -26.48
CA PRO A 91 -47.62 15.48 -26.56
C PRO A 91 -48.58 14.38 -27.04
N ARG A 92 -49.69 14.23 -26.32
CA ARG A 92 -50.77 13.30 -26.67
C ARG A 92 -51.51 13.84 -27.89
N LEU A 93 -51.42 13.14 -29.02
CA LEU A 93 -52.33 13.32 -30.14
C LEU A 93 -53.43 12.27 -30.04
N ALA A 94 -54.65 12.71 -29.79
CA ALA A 94 -55.84 11.89 -29.84
C ALA A 94 -56.37 11.86 -31.27
N THR A 95 -56.53 10.68 -31.86
CA THR A 95 -57.55 10.43 -32.89
C THR A 95 -57.98 8.97 -32.84
N GLU A 96 -59.26 8.75 -32.57
CA GLU A 96 -60.00 7.51 -32.76
C GLU A 96 -60.11 7.14 -34.25
N LEU A 97 -60.04 5.85 -34.58
CA LEU A 97 -61.06 5.23 -35.45
C LEU A 97 -61.03 3.69 -35.33
N GLU A 98 -62.21 3.13 -35.10
CA GLU A 98 -62.54 1.71 -35.04
C GLU A 98 -62.50 1.00 -36.41
N ALA A 99 -62.33 -0.33 -36.40
CA ALA A 99 -63.20 -1.35 -37.03
C ALA A 99 -62.47 -2.73 -37.10
N VAL A 100 -62.90 -3.78 -36.36
CA VAL A 100 -63.82 -4.88 -36.79
C VAL A 100 -63.08 -5.95 -37.64
N THR A 101 -63.02 -7.27 -37.37
CA THR A 101 -64.04 -8.31 -37.00
C THR A 101 -63.35 -9.65 -36.63
N ASP A 102 -64.01 -10.45 -35.78
CA ASP A 102 -64.29 -11.92 -35.79
C ASP A 102 -63.21 -12.98 -36.15
N ALA A 103 -63.15 -14.22 -35.64
CA ALA A 103 -63.80 -14.98 -34.56
C ALA A 103 -63.15 -16.39 -34.51
N HIS A 104 -63.50 -17.17 -33.47
CA HIS A 104 -63.54 -18.65 -33.35
C HIS A 104 -62.55 -19.43 -32.45
N HIS A 105 -63.10 -19.79 -31.28
CA HIS A 105 -63.33 -21.14 -30.75
C HIS A 105 -62.20 -21.98 -30.10
N SER A 106 -62.50 -22.36 -28.85
CA SER A 106 -61.85 -23.31 -27.94
C SER A 106 -61.75 -24.75 -28.47
N ARG A 107 -60.75 -25.53 -28.00
CA ARG A 107 -60.90 -26.71 -27.07
C ARG A 107 -59.67 -27.66 -27.07
N LEU A 108 -59.09 -27.80 -25.86
CA LEU A 108 -58.36 -28.90 -25.19
C LEU A 108 -57.63 -30.05 -25.95
N GLN A 109 -56.43 -30.32 -25.40
CA GLN A 109 -55.76 -31.59 -25.05
C GLN A 109 -54.63 -32.19 -25.93
N GLU A 110 -53.43 -32.16 -25.30
CA GLU A 110 -52.46 -33.26 -25.08
C GLU A 110 -51.49 -33.76 -26.19
N ASN A 111 -50.20 -33.48 -25.88
CA ASN A 111 -49.03 -34.40 -25.86
C ASN A 111 -48.04 -34.46 -27.05
N ASN A 112 -46.78 -34.18 -26.64
CA ASN A 112 -45.48 -34.69 -27.10
C ASN A 112 -44.66 -33.95 -28.18
N THR A 113 -43.71 -33.17 -27.66
CA THR A 113 -42.26 -33.17 -27.92
C THR A 113 -41.76 -32.89 -29.35
N THR A 114 -41.21 -31.70 -29.59
CA THR A 114 -39.80 -31.50 -30.00
C THR A 114 -39.47 -30.01 -30.25
N ALA A 115 -38.32 -29.59 -29.69
CA ALA A 115 -37.35 -28.60 -30.20
C ALA A 115 -37.74 -27.13 -30.46
N ALA A 116 -36.77 -26.27 -30.08
CA ALA A 116 -36.54 -24.86 -30.43
C ALA A 116 -37.02 -23.79 -29.42
N ALA A 117 -36.00 -23.22 -28.74
CA ALA A 117 -35.68 -21.79 -28.62
C ALA A 117 -36.69 -20.80 -28.00
N GLU A 118 -36.15 -20.01 -27.05
CA GLU A 118 -36.51 -18.61 -26.68
C GLU A 118 -37.84 -18.47 -25.92
N GLU A 119 -37.97 -17.88 -24.72
CA GLU A 119 -37.31 -16.77 -24.04
C GLU A 119 -37.61 -16.91 -22.52
N SER A 120 -36.62 -16.81 -21.65
CA SER A 120 -36.86 -16.31 -20.29
C SER A 120 -35.58 -15.69 -19.73
N ASP A 121 -35.63 -14.37 -19.56
CA ASP A 121 -34.92 -13.60 -18.56
C ASP A 121 -33.40 -13.85 -18.48
N ARG A 122 -32.66 -13.20 -19.39
CA ARG A 122 -31.23 -12.97 -19.19
C ARG A 122 -31.08 -12.07 -17.97
N SER A 123 -30.82 -12.69 -16.83
CA SER A 123 -29.91 -12.12 -15.85
C SER A 123 -28.61 -11.80 -16.58
N GLU A 124 -28.40 -10.53 -16.92
CA GLU A 124 -27.07 -9.98 -17.21
C GLU A 124 -26.25 -10.00 -15.92
N ASP A 125 -25.93 -11.20 -15.44
CA ASP A 125 -24.78 -11.44 -14.58
C ASP A 125 -23.61 -11.71 -15.53
N GLU A 126 -23.24 -10.66 -16.29
CA GLU A 126 -21.93 -10.65 -16.93
C GLU A 126 -20.91 -10.65 -15.79
N SER A 127 -20.37 -11.83 -15.54
CA SER A 127 -19.11 -12.09 -14.86
C SER A 127 -18.10 -10.99 -15.21
N GLU A 128 -18.07 -9.92 -14.41
CA GLU A 128 -16.95 -8.99 -14.35
C GLU A 128 -15.76 -9.82 -13.86
N GLY A 129 -14.98 -10.31 -14.82
CA GLY A 129 -13.81 -11.13 -14.59
C GLY A 129 -13.01 -10.53 -13.45
N HIS A 130 -12.82 -11.32 -12.39
CA HIS A 130 -12.20 -10.93 -11.13
C HIS A 130 -10.89 -10.17 -11.38
N ARG A 131 -10.94 -8.84 -11.51
CA ARG A 131 -9.78 -8.03 -11.86
C ARG A 131 -8.74 -8.20 -10.76
N VAL A 132 -7.62 -8.83 -11.09
CA VAL A 132 -6.57 -9.12 -10.12
C VAL A 132 -5.90 -7.80 -9.73
N PHE A 133 -5.78 -7.54 -8.41
CA PHE A 133 -5.21 -6.29 -7.88
C PHE A 133 -3.83 -5.97 -8.46
N CYS A 134 -2.96 -6.98 -8.58
CA CYS A 134 -1.71 -6.88 -9.33
C CYS A 134 -1.41 -8.23 -10.00
N PRO A 135 -1.21 -8.26 -11.34
CA PRO A 135 -0.74 -9.44 -12.05
C PRO A 135 0.58 -9.96 -11.47
N ALA A 136 0.75 -11.28 -11.39
CA ALA A 136 1.93 -11.90 -10.78
C ALA A 136 3.25 -11.52 -11.50
N SER A 137 3.20 -11.34 -12.82
CA SER A 137 4.34 -10.93 -13.65
C SER A 137 4.91 -9.56 -13.27
N LEU A 138 4.06 -8.65 -12.80
CA LEU A 138 4.43 -7.25 -12.51
C LEU A 138 4.90 -7.04 -11.07
N ARG A 139 4.65 -8.00 -10.16
CA ARG A 139 5.06 -7.90 -8.76
C ARG A 139 6.58 -7.85 -8.60
N GLY A 140 7.31 -8.66 -9.35
CA GLY A 140 8.77 -8.71 -9.33
C GLY A 140 9.40 -7.36 -9.73
N PRO A 141 9.04 -6.80 -10.90
CA PRO A 141 9.49 -5.47 -11.33
C PRO A 141 9.19 -4.35 -10.33
N ILE A 142 7.99 -4.30 -9.74
CA ILE A 142 7.65 -3.29 -8.72
C ILE A 142 8.61 -3.37 -7.53
N ILE A 143 8.88 -4.58 -7.04
CA ILE A 143 9.78 -4.78 -5.90
C ILE A 143 11.21 -4.38 -6.26
N ALA A 144 11.66 -4.64 -7.48
CA ALA A 144 12.99 -4.24 -7.95
C ALA A 144 13.13 -2.70 -8.02
N LEU A 145 12.11 -2.00 -8.54
CA LEU A 145 12.05 -0.54 -8.52
C LEU A 145 12.12 -0.01 -7.08
N MET A 146 11.28 -0.54 -6.18
CA MET A 146 11.33 -0.14 -4.77
C MET A 146 12.68 -0.42 -4.11
N GLU A 147 13.38 -1.49 -4.50
CA GLU A 147 14.72 -1.80 -4.00
C GLU A 147 15.74 -0.73 -4.42
N ASN A 148 15.68 -0.30 -5.67
CA ASN A 148 16.52 0.77 -6.20
C ASN A 148 16.22 2.11 -5.51
N HIS A 149 14.94 2.43 -5.30
CA HIS A 149 14.55 3.66 -4.62
C HIS A 149 14.94 3.62 -3.13
N PHE A 150 14.93 2.43 -2.52
CA PHE A 150 15.36 2.22 -1.14
C PHE A 150 16.84 2.53 -0.97
N THR A 151 17.70 2.08 -1.89
CA THR A 151 19.16 2.23 -1.81
C THR A 151 19.67 3.57 -2.34
N ALA A 152 18.86 4.31 -3.11
CA ALA A 152 19.24 5.61 -3.65
C ALA A 152 19.66 6.60 -2.55
N HIS A 153 20.79 7.28 -2.75
CA HIS A 153 21.34 8.24 -1.80
C HIS A 153 22.30 9.21 -2.51
N PRO A 154 22.32 10.51 -2.16
CA PRO A 154 23.17 11.50 -2.83
C PRO A 154 24.68 11.17 -2.81
N LEU A 155 25.15 10.53 -1.73
CA LEU A 155 26.56 10.10 -1.60
C LEU A 155 26.93 8.87 -2.44
N ILE A 156 25.97 8.16 -3.03
CA ILE A 156 26.25 7.00 -3.88
C ILE A 156 26.31 7.49 -5.33
N PRO A 157 27.49 7.49 -5.97
CA PRO A 157 27.61 7.92 -7.35
C PRO A 157 26.84 6.97 -8.27
N GLY A 158 26.08 7.50 -9.24
CA GLY A 158 25.34 6.69 -10.19
C GLY A 158 24.10 7.37 -10.77
N TYR A 159 23.01 6.60 -10.83
CA TYR A 159 21.77 6.87 -11.58
C TYR A 159 20.75 7.75 -10.84
N CYS A 160 21.02 8.14 -9.60
CA CYS A 160 20.08 8.92 -8.78
C CYS A 160 20.41 10.42 -8.82
N HIS A 161 19.41 11.25 -8.58
CA HIS A 161 19.55 12.71 -8.56
C HIS A 161 20.52 13.15 -7.44
N PRO A 162 21.30 14.23 -7.60
CA PRO A 162 22.27 14.69 -6.59
C PRO A 162 21.64 15.26 -5.31
N SER A 163 20.32 15.42 -5.24
CA SER A 163 19.61 15.98 -4.07
C SER A 163 18.56 15.01 -3.53
N PRO A 164 18.34 14.95 -2.19
CA PRO A 164 17.31 14.09 -1.60
C PRO A 164 15.91 14.29 -2.19
N ALA A 165 15.49 15.55 -2.35
CA ALA A 165 14.20 15.89 -2.94
C ALA A 165 14.08 15.42 -4.40
N GLY A 166 15.14 15.58 -5.19
CA GLY A 166 15.13 15.09 -6.57
C GLY A 166 15.19 13.56 -6.67
N ILE A 167 15.76 12.86 -5.68
CA ILE A 167 15.68 11.40 -5.61
C ILE A 167 14.24 10.96 -5.35
N GLN A 168 13.52 11.64 -4.45
CA GLN A 168 12.11 11.36 -4.23
C GLN A 168 11.30 11.62 -5.50
N GLU A 169 11.47 12.78 -6.14
CA GLU A 169 10.76 13.12 -7.38
C GLU A 169 11.04 12.09 -8.49
N TRP A 170 12.30 11.72 -8.69
CA TRP A 170 12.70 10.69 -9.66
C TRP A 170 12.04 9.34 -9.34
N ALA A 171 12.09 8.90 -8.09
CA ALA A 171 11.53 7.63 -7.64
C ALA A 171 9.99 7.59 -7.78
N VAL A 172 9.32 8.70 -7.47
CA VAL A 172 7.86 8.86 -7.64
C VAL A 172 7.51 8.79 -9.12
N LYS A 173 8.24 9.53 -9.97
CA LYS A 173 8.02 9.56 -11.41
C LYS A 173 8.22 8.18 -12.05
N GLU A 174 9.32 7.50 -11.76
CA GLU A 174 9.62 6.17 -12.30
C GLU A 174 8.55 5.14 -11.92
N MET A 175 8.13 5.12 -10.65
CA MET A 175 7.07 4.20 -10.20
C MET A 175 5.71 4.55 -10.81
N TYR A 176 5.39 5.83 -10.94
CA TYR A 176 4.14 6.30 -11.52
C TYR A 176 4.06 5.93 -13.01
N GLU A 177 5.09 6.23 -13.79
CA GLU A 177 5.18 5.89 -15.21
C GLU A 177 5.07 4.38 -15.44
N PHE A 178 5.69 3.57 -14.56
CA PHE A 178 5.54 2.11 -14.58
C PHE A 178 4.08 1.69 -14.35
N CYS A 179 3.39 2.27 -13.36
CA CYS A 179 2.00 1.93 -13.07
C CYS A 179 1.05 2.37 -14.19
N VAL A 180 1.27 3.54 -14.80
CA VAL A 180 0.47 4.04 -15.93
C VAL A 180 0.67 3.15 -17.16
N SER A 181 1.91 2.82 -17.50
CA SER A 181 2.24 1.99 -18.67
C SER A 181 1.63 0.59 -18.61
N ASN A 182 1.42 0.06 -17.39
CA ASN A 182 0.80 -1.23 -17.15
C ASN A 182 -0.68 -1.16 -16.73
N ASN A 183 -1.28 0.04 -16.72
CA ASN A 183 -2.65 0.30 -16.30
C ASN A 183 -3.00 -0.26 -14.89
N LEU A 184 -2.19 0.12 -13.89
CA LEU A 184 -2.31 -0.33 -12.49
C LEU A 184 -2.67 0.81 -11.51
N PRO A 185 -3.86 1.43 -11.61
CA PRO A 185 -4.23 2.55 -10.74
C PRO A 185 -4.42 2.13 -9.27
N GLU A 186 -4.88 0.91 -9.02
CA GLU A 186 -5.05 0.37 -7.65
C GLU A 186 -3.70 0.19 -6.94
N VAL A 187 -2.70 -0.31 -7.67
CA VAL A 187 -1.35 -0.50 -7.13
C VAL A 187 -0.71 0.85 -6.86
N TRP A 188 -0.85 1.80 -7.79
CA TRP A 188 -0.33 3.15 -7.60
C TRP A 188 -0.92 3.82 -6.35
N ALA A 189 -2.24 3.78 -6.19
CA ALA A 189 -2.91 4.33 -5.02
C ALA A 189 -2.37 3.74 -3.72
N TYR A 190 -2.15 2.42 -3.68
CA TYR A 190 -1.52 1.76 -2.54
C TYR A 190 -0.09 2.24 -2.30
N LEU A 191 0.73 2.29 -3.35
CA LEU A 191 2.13 2.65 -3.25
C LEU A 191 2.31 4.09 -2.79
N TRP A 192 1.55 5.01 -3.38
CA TRP A 192 1.56 6.42 -3.02
C TRP A 192 1.26 6.61 -1.53
N GLU A 193 0.08 6.17 -1.11
CA GLU A 193 -0.44 6.43 0.24
C GLU A 193 0.40 5.81 1.36
N ASN A 194 0.99 4.64 1.11
CA ASN A 194 1.74 3.93 2.15
C ASN A 194 3.24 4.21 2.13
N TRP A 195 3.81 4.58 0.98
CA TRP A 195 5.27 4.61 0.81
C TRP A 195 5.81 5.88 0.19
N TYR A 196 5.23 6.39 -0.91
CA TYR A 196 5.83 7.48 -1.67
C TYR A 196 5.42 8.89 -1.24
N ARG A 197 4.31 9.01 -0.51
CA ARG A 197 3.84 10.27 0.08
C ARG A 197 4.84 10.84 1.08
N CYS A 198 4.97 12.18 1.12
CA CYS A 198 5.66 12.87 2.21
C CYS A 198 5.14 12.44 3.60
N GLY A 199 6.02 12.34 4.59
CA GLY A 199 5.74 11.77 5.92
C GLY A 199 5.82 10.23 5.98
N ARG A 200 5.68 9.53 4.85
CA ARG A 200 5.90 8.08 4.74
C ARG A 200 7.22 7.73 4.09
N TRP A 201 7.63 8.50 3.09
CA TRP A 201 8.89 8.34 2.37
C TRP A 201 10.10 8.24 3.32
N GLU A 202 10.15 9.11 4.32
CA GLU A 202 11.24 9.24 5.29
C GLU A 202 11.39 7.98 6.17
N LEU A 203 10.33 7.16 6.28
CA LEU A 203 10.34 5.94 7.08
C LEU A 203 11.17 4.82 6.46
N TRP A 204 11.39 4.85 5.14
CA TRP A 204 12.04 3.75 4.44
C TRP A 204 13.12 4.18 3.47
N ALA A 205 13.05 5.39 2.89
CA ALA A 205 14.03 5.86 1.93
C ALA A 205 15.37 6.16 2.60
N GLN A 206 16.46 5.74 1.95
CA GLN A 206 17.80 6.05 2.44
C GLN A 206 18.14 7.53 2.23
N ALA A 207 17.73 8.10 1.09
CA ALA A 207 18.04 9.47 0.63
C ALA A 207 17.69 10.60 1.60
N GLU A 208 16.72 10.42 2.49
CA GLU A 208 16.29 11.47 3.43
C GLU A 208 17.34 11.82 4.48
N HIS A 209 18.29 10.93 4.75
CA HIS A 209 19.31 11.17 5.76
C HIS A 209 20.60 11.68 5.09
N PRO A 210 21.34 12.63 5.71
CA PRO A 210 22.58 13.14 5.11
C PRO A 210 23.68 12.08 5.00
N GLU A 211 23.69 11.12 5.91
CA GLU A 211 24.66 10.03 5.97
C GLU A 211 24.04 8.67 5.64
N ILE A 212 24.86 7.76 5.10
CA ILE A 212 24.45 6.38 4.84
C ILE A 212 24.55 5.57 6.15
N PRO A 213 23.43 5.07 6.70
CA PRO A 213 23.47 4.30 7.93
C PRO A 213 24.16 2.95 7.72
N ARG A 214 25.27 2.71 8.43
CA ARG A 214 25.99 1.42 8.42
C ARG A 214 25.19 0.30 9.09
N LEU A 215 24.37 0.64 10.08
CA LEU A 215 23.54 -0.28 10.84
C LEU A 215 22.08 0.19 10.81
N LYS A 216 21.16 -0.73 10.50
CA LYS A 216 19.72 -0.46 10.53
C LYS A 216 19.18 -0.82 11.92
N THR A 217 18.56 0.15 12.59
CA THR A 217 18.06 -0.01 13.97
C THR A 217 17.11 -1.19 14.11
N THR A 218 16.24 -1.45 13.12
CA THR A 218 15.34 -2.62 13.16
C THR A 218 16.11 -3.94 13.16
N MET A 219 17.20 -4.06 12.39
CA MET A 219 18.02 -5.28 12.35
C MET A 219 18.75 -5.52 13.67
N MET A 220 19.29 -4.46 14.26
CA MET A 220 19.94 -4.56 15.58
C MET A 220 18.95 -4.98 16.65
N VAL A 221 17.77 -4.36 16.67
CA VAL A 221 16.70 -4.67 17.61
C VAL A 221 16.22 -6.10 17.43
N GLU A 222 15.96 -6.56 16.20
CA GLU A 222 15.56 -7.94 15.92
C GLU A 222 16.61 -8.96 16.33
N SER A 223 17.88 -8.71 15.99
CA SER A 223 19.00 -9.56 16.40
C SER A 223 19.11 -9.64 17.91
N HIS A 224 18.99 -8.51 18.61
CA HIS A 224 19.00 -8.46 20.06
C HIS A 224 17.84 -9.29 20.66
N TRP A 225 16.61 -9.08 20.18
CA TRP A 225 15.45 -9.86 20.61
C TRP A 225 15.56 -11.35 20.29
N ARG A 226 16.23 -11.72 19.19
CA ARG A 226 16.50 -13.11 18.85
C ARG A 226 17.37 -13.77 19.91
N HIS A 227 18.50 -13.14 20.28
CA HIS A 227 19.36 -13.64 21.36
C HIS A 227 18.61 -13.75 22.69
N ILE A 228 17.78 -12.76 23.04
CA ILE A 228 16.98 -12.84 24.27
C ILE A 228 16.05 -14.06 24.26
N LYS A 229 15.38 -14.28 23.13
CA LYS A 229 14.45 -15.39 22.97
C LYS A 229 15.16 -16.75 23.02
N GLU A 230 16.26 -16.89 22.30
CA GLU A 230 17.03 -18.13 22.24
C GLU A 230 17.74 -18.42 23.56
N ASP A 231 18.40 -17.44 24.19
CA ASP A 231 19.24 -17.67 25.36
C ASP A 231 18.43 -17.74 26.66
N PHE A 232 17.39 -16.91 26.81
CA PHE A 232 16.70 -16.74 28.10
C PHE A 232 15.24 -17.18 28.09
N LEU A 233 14.55 -17.10 26.94
CA LEU A 233 13.09 -17.33 26.89
C LEU A 233 12.68 -18.63 26.18
N HIS A 234 13.62 -19.47 25.75
CA HIS A 234 13.31 -20.66 24.94
C HIS A 234 12.43 -21.70 25.66
N HIS A 235 12.50 -21.77 27.00
CA HIS A 235 11.66 -22.65 27.81
C HIS A 235 10.33 -22.01 28.25
N PHE A 236 10.15 -20.71 28.06
CA PHE A 236 8.98 -20.01 28.55
C PHE A 236 7.96 -19.81 27.44
N HIS A 237 6.83 -20.51 27.54
CA HIS A 237 5.70 -20.25 26.67
C HIS A 237 4.92 -19.04 27.18
N LYS A 238 4.94 -17.93 26.44
CA LYS A 238 4.34 -16.63 26.83
C LYS A 238 4.91 -16.07 28.14
N PRO A 239 6.20 -15.71 28.17
CA PRO A 239 6.82 -15.15 29.38
C PRO A 239 6.11 -13.87 29.81
N HIS A 240 5.94 -13.70 31.12
CA HIS A 240 5.41 -12.47 31.69
C HIS A 240 6.36 -11.30 31.42
N LEU A 241 5.80 -10.09 31.28
CA LEU A 241 6.60 -8.88 31.06
C LEU A 241 7.60 -8.66 32.20
N ASP A 242 7.24 -8.98 33.44
CA ASP A 242 8.12 -8.82 34.61
C ASP A 242 9.37 -9.69 34.51
N LEU A 243 9.23 -10.93 34.03
CA LEU A 243 10.37 -11.84 33.80
C LEU A 243 11.32 -11.27 32.75
N LEU A 244 10.76 -10.73 31.66
CA LEU A 244 11.54 -10.09 30.62
C LEU A 244 12.28 -8.85 31.14
N VAL A 245 11.60 -7.98 31.91
CA VAL A 245 12.22 -6.80 32.53
C VAL A 245 13.34 -7.22 33.48
N TRP A 246 13.12 -8.26 34.29
CA TRP A 246 14.13 -8.81 35.17
C TRP A 246 15.35 -9.32 34.41
N ILE A 247 15.16 -10.11 33.33
CA ILE A 247 16.25 -10.55 32.45
C ILE A 247 17.02 -9.35 31.89
N LEU A 248 16.31 -8.36 31.34
CA LEU A 248 16.95 -7.17 30.76
C LEU A 248 17.81 -6.43 31.79
N VAL A 249 17.26 -6.14 32.97
CA VAL A 249 17.92 -5.31 33.99
C VAL A 249 19.01 -6.07 34.74
N VAL A 250 18.78 -7.34 35.07
CA VAL A 250 19.66 -8.10 35.97
C VAL A 250 20.72 -8.89 35.23
N THR A 251 20.43 -9.40 34.02
CA THR A 251 21.39 -10.24 33.30
C THR A 251 22.05 -9.51 32.13
N LEU A 252 21.27 -8.84 31.29
CA LEU A 252 21.78 -8.28 30.03
C LEU A 252 22.47 -6.92 30.21
N VAL A 253 21.83 -5.99 30.92
CA VAL A 253 22.37 -4.64 31.13
C VAL A 253 23.75 -4.67 31.79
N PRO A 254 24.01 -5.44 32.87
CA PRO A 254 25.35 -5.52 33.46
C PRO A 254 26.40 -6.09 32.50
N ARG A 255 26.02 -7.10 31.69
CA ARG A 255 26.92 -7.68 30.68
C ARG A 255 27.28 -6.65 29.60
N TYR A 256 26.32 -5.83 29.17
CA TYR A 256 26.59 -4.76 28.20
C TYR A 256 27.47 -3.67 28.78
N TYR A 257 27.20 -3.21 30.01
CA TYR A 257 28.06 -2.22 30.67
C TYR A 257 29.47 -2.76 30.89
N TRP A 258 29.62 -4.05 31.23
CA TRP A 258 30.93 -4.67 31.34
C TRP A 258 31.67 -4.70 29.99
N CYS A 259 31.03 -5.19 28.92
CA CYS A 259 31.63 -5.20 27.58
C CYS A 259 32.01 -3.79 27.10
N LEU A 260 31.14 -2.82 27.33
CA LEU A 260 31.35 -1.42 26.97
C LEU A 260 32.51 -0.81 27.77
N ASN A 261 32.57 -1.05 29.07
CA ASN A 261 33.69 -0.62 29.91
C ASN A 261 35.02 -1.24 29.41
N VAL A 262 35.00 -2.55 29.12
CA VAL A 262 36.14 -3.25 28.53
C VAL A 262 36.53 -2.65 27.16
N MET A 263 35.59 -2.19 26.33
CA MET A 263 35.88 -1.54 25.05
C MET A 263 36.40 -0.11 25.18
N LEU A 264 35.94 0.65 26.18
CA LEU A 264 36.31 2.05 26.37
C LEU A 264 37.60 2.23 27.16
N VAL A 265 37.96 1.27 28.01
CA VAL A 265 39.24 1.28 28.70
C VAL A 265 40.30 0.74 27.74
N ASP A 266 41.33 1.55 27.49
CA ASP A 266 42.53 1.21 26.70
C ASP A 266 43.37 0.13 27.41
N ILE A 267 42.79 -1.07 27.54
CA ILE A 267 43.55 -2.25 27.90
C ILE A 267 44.25 -2.63 26.59
N GLY A 268 45.52 -2.22 26.44
CA GLY A 268 46.37 -2.34 25.25
C GLY A 268 46.61 -3.75 24.67
N ARG A 269 45.67 -4.68 24.88
CA ARG A 269 45.56 -5.92 24.12
C ARG A 269 45.03 -5.58 22.74
N TYR A 270 45.90 -5.72 21.75
CA TYR A 270 45.57 -5.69 20.33
C TYR A 270 44.28 -6.49 20.07
N ARG A 271 43.17 -5.80 19.82
CA ARG A 271 41.97 -6.43 19.31
C ARG A 271 42.15 -6.45 17.80
N LYS A 272 42.20 -7.64 17.20
CA LYS A 272 41.80 -7.76 15.79
C LYS A 272 40.42 -7.11 15.71
N LEU A 273 40.36 -5.94 15.07
CA LEU A 273 39.10 -5.35 14.67
C LEU A 273 38.26 -6.45 14.00
N PRO A 274 36.94 -6.47 14.20
CA PRO A 274 36.10 -7.41 13.47
C PRO A 274 36.45 -7.29 11.99
N SER A 275 36.85 -8.42 11.39
CA SER A 275 37.06 -8.53 9.96
C SER A 275 35.68 -8.54 9.29
N TRP A 276 35.13 -7.35 9.11
CA TRP A 276 34.03 -7.11 8.18
C TRP A 276 34.48 -6.09 7.13
#